data_AF-A0A933YB17-F1
#
_entry.id   AF-A0A933YB17-F1
#
_cell.length_a   1.000
_cell.length_b   1.000
_cell.length_c   1.000
_cell.angle_alpha   90.00
_cell.angle_beta   90.00
_cell.angle_gamma   90.00
#
_symmetry.space_group_name_H-M   'P 1'
#
loop_
_entity.id
_entity.type
_entity.pdbx_description
1 polymer ?
#
loop_
_entity_poly.entity_id
_entity_poly.type
_entity_poly.pdbx_seq_one_letter_code
_entity_poly.pdbx_strand_id
1 'polypeptide(L)'
;MEIMTMTRRGPLKRIRVVILVAVLAGALIPVAVFSNRREAEEIRFFSGVLETAQVDTTVSVRGTQYEVRGGRVTKHGIPASRSAASSALRLAYAHTLAERSPLLALAGTDTDQLDARAADLEKIQEEAADMLQELLDADAEQLSGAPLDLQKRVEAVEHVRTALYPVNFLRALASLERARLSFIRNGSYSGEREYSERLIHTIESERADAAAFRVSMLAHVGDVKDISSFTLSTTVDDIKGALNEIVSGAERSAALAESRASCISGVIHACDARDLLMTLPGNVRGPSPAREALALRRADVILSLLQDAGIVYGGGSEVVEVASSTCLSAVQGPHFFWRINPETQVQPAQQIRYVGDIFYMRPTGASTPGLFKGKIPIPLSVINPFIFYRCNEKGRDVSSVVATLYTAAFAEKHPDIAPPAREALLARKYIRDADAVSYVRDAFQDISTVPADDRRDLYELALMFRNRSAGLEIVAHEVSASMRNKLDDVKAGWNSVPDPRFLFVSESAFPSFFQMYNPSFSYGNSTLYKGVPLNKTGSNLASYFLSGAPPPRADFVTSIDNFERFHAGEYDYLLKDTKHPSAAPTD
;
A
#
# COMPACT_ATOMS: atom_id res chain seq x y z
N MET A 1 -94.46 -39.86 17.80
CA MET A 1 -93.34 -40.54 18.49
C MET A 1 -92.07 -39.83 18.04
N GLU A 2 -91.70 -38.75 18.73
CA GLU A 2 -90.52 -37.96 18.43
C GLU A 2 -89.68 -37.87 19.71
N ILE A 3 -88.44 -38.33 19.63
CA ILE A 3 -87.47 -38.31 20.72
C ILE A 3 -86.62 -37.04 20.54
N MET A 4 -86.82 -36.05 21.39
CA MET A 4 -85.92 -34.90 21.53
C MET A 4 -84.58 -35.33 22.12
N THR A 5 -83.49 -35.06 21.42
CA THR A 5 -82.13 -35.12 21.97
C THR A 5 -81.61 -33.70 22.21
N MET A 6 -81.58 -33.29 23.48
CA MET A 6 -80.87 -32.11 23.96
C MET A 6 -79.36 -32.41 24.03
N THR A 7 -78.54 -31.71 23.24
CA THR A 7 -77.07 -31.68 23.42
C THR A 7 -76.64 -30.34 24.02
N ARG A 8 -76.32 -30.36 25.32
CA ARG A 8 -75.59 -29.29 26.03
C ARG A 8 -74.18 -29.15 25.43
N ARG A 9 -73.91 -28.05 24.70
CA ARG A 9 -72.54 -27.61 24.38
C ARG A 9 -72.07 -26.62 25.44
N GLY A 10 -71.20 -27.08 26.34
CA GLY A 10 -70.59 -26.27 27.40
C GLY A 10 -69.49 -25.30 26.93
N PRO A 11 -69.06 -24.37 27.81
CA PRO A 11 -68.24 -23.19 27.51
C PRO A 11 -66.72 -23.45 27.34
N LEU A 12 -66.31 -24.67 27.00
CA LEU A 12 -64.90 -25.07 26.95
C LEU A 12 -64.12 -24.50 25.75
N LYS A 13 -64.79 -24.12 24.65
CA LYS A 13 -64.12 -23.51 23.49
C LYS A 13 -63.68 -22.06 23.71
N ARG A 14 -64.40 -21.28 24.53
CA ARG A 14 -64.02 -19.88 24.81
C ARG A 14 -62.82 -19.78 25.76
N ILE A 15 -62.72 -20.68 26.73
CA ILE A 15 -61.61 -20.69 27.71
C ILE A 15 -60.28 -21.04 27.03
N ARG A 16 -60.25 -21.99 26.08
CA ARG A 16 -59.02 -22.34 25.34
C ARG A 16 -58.50 -21.19 24.45
N VAL A 17 -59.39 -20.41 23.85
CA VAL A 17 -59.00 -19.24 23.02
C VAL A 17 -58.46 -18.12 23.90
N VAL A 18 -59.07 -17.85 25.06
CA VAL A 18 -58.61 -16.81 25.99
C VAL A 18 -57.25 -17.17 26.61
N ILE A 19 -57.01 -18.43 26.96
CA ILE A 19 -55.71 -18.89 27.48
C ILE A 19 -54.64 -18.81 26.38
N LEU A 20 -54.93 -19.20 25.14
CA LEU A 20 -53.96 -19.11 24.04
C LEU A 20 -53.58 -17.64 23.71
N VAL A 21 -54.57 -16.74 23.72
CA VAL A 21 -54.35 -15.29 23.52
C VAL A 21 -53.60 -14.69 24.71
N ALA A 22 -53.88 -15.10 25.95
CA ALA A 22 -53.16 -14.64 27.13
C ALA A 22 -51.71 -15.16 27.19
N VAL A 23 -51.44 -16.38 26.72
CA VAL A 23 -50.08 -16.95 26.62
C VAL A 23 -49.29 -16.30 25.48
N LEU A 24 -49.91 -16.08 24.31
CA LEU A 24 -49.29 -15.34 23.21
C LEU A 24 -49.04 -13.87 23.57
N ALA A 25 -49.99 -13.19 24.21
CA ALA A 25 -49.80 -11.84 24.71
C ALA A 25 -48.75 -11.80 25.83
N GLY A 26 -48.75 -12.78 26.74
CA GLY A 26 -47.78 -12.93 27.83
C GLY A 26 -46.36 -13.23 27.35
N ALA A 27 -46.18 -13.82 26.15
CA ALA A 27 -44.88 -14.01 25.50
C ALA A 27 -44.47 -12.80 24.64
N LEU A 28 -45.42 -12.08 24.04
CA LEU A 28 -45.16 -10.87 23.24
C LEU A 28 -44.78 -9.65 24.09
N ILE A 29 -45.34 -9.51 25.29
CA ILE A 29 -45.01 -8.41 26.22
C ILE A 29 -43.52 -8.42 26.62
N PRO A 30 -42.91 -9.52 27.10
CA PRO A 30 -41.49 -9.53 27.43
C PRO A 30 -40.59 -9.34 26.21
N VAL A 31 -40.97 -9.84 25.02
CA VAL A 31 -40.24 -9.59 23.77
C VAL A 31 -40.26 -8.11 23.38
N ALA A 32 -41.42 -7.46 23.45
CA ALA A 32 -41.56 -6.02 23.15
C ALA A 32 -40.89 -5.11 24.20
N VAL A 33 -40.90 -5.51 25.47
CA VAL A 33 -40.19 -4.78 26.54
C VAL A 33 -38.67 -4.96 26.39
N PHE A 34 -38.21 -6.16 26.05
CA PHE A 34 -36.80 -6.44 25.80
C PHE A 34 -36.29 -5.71 24.56
N SER A 35 -37.05 -5.70 23.46
CA SER A 35 -36.70 -4.95 22.25
C SER A 35 -36.65 -3.44 22.50
N ASN A 36 -37.63 -2.89 23.23
CA ASN A 36 -37.65 -1.47 23.57
C ASN A 36 -36.50 -1.04 24.49
N ARG A 37 -36.10 -1.90 25.46
CA ARG A 37 -34.93 -1.62 26.31
C ARG A 37 -33.65 -1.63 25.50
N ARG A 38 -33.47 -2.66 24.66
CA ARG A 38 -32.31 -2.78 23.77
C ARG A 38 -32.19 -1.60 22.81
N GLU A 39 -33.27 -1.20 22.14
CA GLU A 39 -33.27 -0.03 21.26
C GLU A 39 -32.91 1.26 22.00
N ALA A 40 -33.40 1.45 23.24
CA ALA A 40 -33.08 2.63 24.04
C ALA A 40 -31.60 2.65 24.46
N GLU A 41 -31.02 1.50 24.78
CA GLU A 41 -29.60 1.35 25.09
C GLU A 41 -28.72 1.60 23.86
N GLU A 42 -29.08 1.03 22.71
CA GLU A 42 -28.41 1.27 21.43
C GLU A 42 -28.41 2.75 21.06
N ILE A 43 -29.58 3.41 21.10
CA ILE A 43 -29.69 4.85 20.82
C ILE A 43 -28.79 5.65 21.76
N ARG A 44 -28.82 5.35 23.07
CA ARG A 44 -27.99 6.06 24.05
C ARG A 44 -26.50 5.88 23.75
N PHE A 45 -26.07 4.66 23.44
CA PHE A 45 -24.69 4.36 23.11
C PHE A 45 -24.23 5.10 21.85
N PHE A 46 -24.88 4.85 20.71
CA PHE A 46 -24.44 5.43 19.44
C PHE A 46 -24.57 6.95 19.44
N SER A 47 -25.62 7.50 20.05
CA SER A 47 -25.76 8.95 20.22
C SER A 47 -24.57 9.53 21.00
N GLY A 48 -24.21 8.94 22.15
CA GLY A 48 -23.09 9.42 22.96
C GLY A 48 -21.72 9.30 22.28
N VAL A 49 -21.47 8.20 21.55
CA VAL A 49 -20.20 8.01 20.83
C VAL A 49 -20.09 8.98 19.65
N LEU A 50 -21.17 9.18 18.88
CA LEU A 50 -21.20 10.13 17.77
C LEU A 50 -21.12 11.59 18.24
N GLU A 51 -21.69 11.91 19.41
CA GLU A 51 -21.53 13.22 20.07
C GLU A 51 -20.07 13.45 20.46
N THR A 52 -19.44 12.47 21.11
CA THR A 52 -18.03 12.54 21.54
C THR A 52 -17.09 12.71 20.34
N ALA A 53 -17.36 12.00 19.25
CA ALA A 53 -16.59 12.08 18.01
C ALA A 53 -16.99 13.26 17.10
N GLN A 54 -17.90 14.13 17.56
CA GLN A 54 -18.40 15.32 16.84
C GLN A 54 -18.81 15.00 15.40
N VAL A 55 -19.60 13.95 15.22
CA VAL A 55 -20.03 13.51 13.90
C VAL A 55 -21.17 14.38 13.38
N ASP A 56 -20.99 14.88 12.17
CA ASP A 56 -22.01 15.55 11.37
C ASP A 56 -22.07 14.88 9.99
N THR A 57 -23.13 14.10 9.74
CA THR A 57 -23.30 13.33 8.50
C THR A 57 -24.78 13.19 8.13
N THR A 58 -25.02 12.86 6.87
CA THR A 58 -26.35 12.52 6.36
C THR A 58 -26.36 11.07 5.91
N VAL A 59 -27.35 10.31 6.35
CA VAL A 59 -27.51 8.90 6.02
C VAL A 59 -28.90 8.60 5.46
N SER A 60 -28.99 7.60 4.59
CA SER A 60 -30.23 7.18 3.93
C SER A 60 -30.72 5.84 4.45
N VAL A 61 -31.81 5.87 5.23
CA VAL A 61 -32.47 4.69 5.78
C VAL A 61 -33.75 4.43 5.00
N ARG A 62 -33.80 3.32 4.24
CA ARG A 62 -34.95 2.93 3.40
C ARG A 62 -35.40 4.06 2.45
N GLY A 63 -34.42 4.72 1.82
CA GLY A 63 -34.66 5.83 0.89
C GLY A 63 -35.05 7.16 1.56
N THR A 64 -35.13 7.22 2.89
CA THR A 64 -35.34 8.47 3.63
C THR A 64 -34.01 8.98 4.18
N GLN A 65 -33.70 10.25 3.87
CA GLN A 65 -32.51 10.91 4.41
C GLN A 65 -32.76 11.40 5.84
N TYR A 66 -31.75 11.18 6.69
CA TYR A 66 -31.69 11.63 8.07
C TYR A 66 -30.39 12.39 8.29
N GLU A 67 -30.49 13.53 8.95
CA GLU A 67 -29.34 14.31 9.41
C GLU A 67 -28.95 13.84 10.80
N VAL A 68 -27.70 13.46 10.98
CA VAL A 68 -27.12 13.03 12.26
C VAL A 68 -26.08 14.06 12.68
N ARG A 69 -26.40 14.86 13.69
CA ARG A 69 -25.53 15.92 14.23
C ARG A 69 -25.28 15.72 15.71
N GLY A 70 -24.03 15.43 16.09
CA GLY A 70 -23.63 15.22 17.48
C GLY A 70 -24.51 14.17 18.18
N GLY A 71 -24.78 13.05 17.50
CA GLY A 71 -25.62 11.97 18.02
C GLY A 71 -27.14 12.22 18.01
N ARG A 72 -27.63 13.36 17.50
CA ARG A 72 -29.06 13.63 17.33
C ARG A 72 -29.51 13.33 15.90
N VAL A 73 -30.64 12.65 15.75
CA VAL A 73 -31.20 12.29 14.44
C VAL A 73 -32.42 13.13 14.13
N THR A 74 -32.41 13.82 13.00
CA THR A 74 -33.56 14.58 12.50
C THR A 74 -33.90 14.24 11.06
N LYS A 75 -35.16 14.44 10.69
CA LYS A 75 -35.65 14.42 9.31
C LYS A 75 -36.25 15.79 9.04
N HIS A 76 -35.63 16.58 8.17
CA HIS A 76 -36.03 17.97 7.89
C HIS A 76 -36.20 18.80 9.18
N GLY A 77 -35.25 18.68 10.12
CA GLY A 77 -35.27 19.38 11.41
C GLY A 77 -36.21 18.78 12.48
N ILE A 78 -37.03 17.78 12.14
CA ILE A 78 -37.93 17.13 13.10
C ILE A 78 -37.24 15.88 13.69
N PRO A 79 -37.25 15.67 15.02
CA PRO A 79 -36.69 14.46 15.62
C PRO A 79 -37.27 13.18 15.02
N ALA A 80 -36.40 12.24 14.66
CA ALA A 80 -36.81 10.96 14.10
C ALA A 80 -37.52 10.07 15.15
N SER A 81 -38.36 9.14 14.69
CA SER A 81 -38.92 8.10 15.58
C SER A 81 -37.79 7.23 16.15
N ARG A 82 -37.99 6.57 17.31
CA ARG A 82 -36.95 5.75 17.95
C ARG A 82 -36.33 4.72 17.01
N SER A 83 -37.16 3.96 16.29
CA SER A 83 -36.69 2.93 15.36
C SER A 83 -35.87 3.52 14.19
N ALA A 84 -36.32 4.65 13.64
CA ALA A 84 -35.58 5.36 12.59
C ALA A 84 -34.27 5.95 13.12
N ALA A 85 -34.29 6.50 14.35
CA ALA A 85 -33.12 7.03 15.03
C ALA A 85 -32.08 5.93 15.30
N SER A 86 -32.46 4.78 15.84
CA SER A 86 -31.53 3.64 16.03
C SER A 86 -30.88 3.23 14.71
N SER A 87 -31.67 3.10 13.64
CA SER A 87 -31.17 2.71 12.32
C SER A 87 -30.20 3.76 11.74
N ALA A 88 -30.58 5.04 11.80
CA ALA A 88 -29.76 6.13 11.31
C ALA A 88 -28.45 6.29 12.11
N LEU A 89 -28.50 6.14 13.44
CA LEU A 89 -27.30 6.21 14.29
C LEU A 89 -26.31 5.08 13.98
N ARG A 90 -26.79 3.84 13.81
CA ARG A 90 -25.93 2.71 13.44
C ARG A 90 -25.30 2.90 12.06
N LEU A 91 -26.08 3.40 11.10
CA LEU A 91 -25.58 3.68 9.76
C LEU A 91 -24.58 4.86 9.76
N ALA A 92 -24.82 5.89 10.57
CA ALA A 92 -23.88 7.00 10.74
C ALA A 92 -22.58 6.57 11.42
N TYR A 93 -22.65 5.63 12.38
CA TYR A 93 -21.47 4.99 12.95
C TYR A 93 -20.67 4.25 11.88
N ALA A 94 -21.30 3.37 11.10
CA ALA A 94 -20.65 2.63 10.02
C ALA A 94 -20.02 3.57 8.97
N HIS A 95 -20.75 4.62 8.59
CA HIS A 95 -20.30 5.65 7.65
C HIS A 95 -19.07 6.39 8.15
N THR A 96 -19.09 6.86 9.41
CA THR A 96 -17.96 7.53 10.05
C THR A 96 -16.74 6.61 10.15
N LEU A 97 -16.98 5.33 10.42
CA LEU A 97 -15.92 4.34 10.57
C LEU A 97 -15.24 4.04 9.24
N ALA A 98 -16.00 3.98 8.13
CA ALA A 98 -15.47 3.88 6.77
C ALA A 98 -14.66 5.13 6.35
N GLU A 99 -15.05 6.31 6.83
CA GLU A 99 -14.35 7.58 6.55
C GLU A 99 -13.07 7.75 7.38
N ARG A 100 -13.10 7.43 8.68
CA ARG A 100 -12.02 7.79 9.60
C ARG A 100 -11.10 6.64 9.99
N SER A 101 -11.61 5.40 9.99
CA SER A 101 -10.82 4.22 10.34
C SER A 101 -11.11 3.00 9.44
N PRO A 102 -11.04 3.13 8.11
CA PRO A 102 -11.27 2.00 7.22
C PRO A 102 -10.24 0.88 7.42
N LEU A 103 -10.71 -0.36 7.30
CA LEU A 103 -9.85 -1.55 7.21
C LEU A 103 -9.34 -1.72 5.79
N LEU A 104 -8.09 -2.17 5.65
CA LEU A 104 -7.43 -2.42 4.37
C LEU A 104 -7.52 -1.22 3.40
N ALA A 105 -7.40 0.00 3.94
CA ALA A 105 -7.71 1.20 3.19
C ALA A 105 -6.63 1.53 2.15
N LEU A 106 -7.09 2.03 1.00
CA LEU A 106 -6.24 2.44 -0.13
C LEU A 106 -6.37 3.95 -0.44
N ALA A 107 -6.49 4.78 0.60
CA ALA A 107 -6.53 6.22 0.43
C ALA A 107 -5.34 6.70 -0.42
N GLY A 108 -5.63 7.49 -1.46
CA GLY A 108 -4.63 8.06 -2.37
C GLY A 108 -4.13 7.11 -3.47
N THR A 109 -4.76 5.96 -3.66
CA THR A 109 -4.51 5.05 -4.79
C THR A 109 -5.62 5.19 -5.84
N ASP A 110 -5.24 5.25 -7.11
CA ASP A 110 -6.20 5.20 -8.22
C ASP A 110 -6.67 3.75 -8.42
N THR A 111 -7.92 3.46 -8.04
CA THR A 111 -8.48 2.11 -8.06
C THR A 111 -8.66 1.55 -9.46
N ASP A 112 -8.92 2.39 -10.46
CA ASP A 112 -9.11 1.94 -11.85
C ASP A 112 -7.78 1.60 -12.49
N GLN A 113 -6.76 2.42 -12.21
CA GLN A 113 -5.39 2.07 -12.60
C GLN A 113 -4.88 0.85 -11.85
N LEU A 114 -5.11 0.71 -10.53
CA LEU A 114 -4.67 -0.47 -9.79
C LEU A 114 -5.25 -1.76 -10.37
N ASP A 115 -6.55 -1.78 -10.69
CA ASP A 115 -7.22 -2.93 -11.30
C ASP A 115 -6.64 -3.27 -12.68
N ALA A 116 -6.38 -2.25 -13.51
CA ALA A 116 -5.68 -2.42 -14.78
C ALA A 116 -4.24 -2.96 -14.59
N ARG A 117 -3.51 -2.48 -13.57
CA ARG A 117 -2.15 -2.95 -13.28
C ARG A 117 -2.12 -4.35 -12.68
N ALA A 118 -3.15 -4.75 -11.93
CA ALA A 118 -3.29 -6.14 -11.49
C ALA A 118 -3.47 -7.08 -12.70
N ALA A 119 -4.23 -6.67 -13.72
CA ALA A 119 -4.32 -7.42 -14.99
C ALA A 119 -2.98 -7.45 -15.76
N ASP A 120 -2.23 -6.34 -15.79
CA ASP A 120 -0.88 -6.33 -16.37
C ASP A 120 0.06 -7.31 -15.64
N LEU A 121 -0.03 -7.39 -14.30
CA LEU A 121 0.75 -8.33 -13.48
C LEU A 121 0.34 -9.78 -13.72
N GLU A 122 -0.95 -10.06 -13.88
CA GLU A 122 -1.46 -11.40 -14.23
C GLU A 122 -0.91 -11.86 -15.58
N LYS A 123 -0.95 -10.97 -16.58
CA LYS A 123 -0.38 -11.28 -17.89
C LYS A 123 1.13 -11.51 -17.82
N ILE A 124 1.86 -10.70 -17.04
CA ILE A 124 3.32 -10.81 -16.98
C ILE A 124 3.79 -12.04 -16.20
N GLN A 125 3.05 -12.50 -15.18
CA GLN A 125 3.36 -13.77 -14.51
C GLN A 125 3.08 -14.97 -15.42
N GLU A 126 2.06 -14.92 -16.26
CA GLU A 126 1.80 -15.95 -17.28
C GLU A 126 2.94 -16.00 -18.30
N GLU A 127 3.34 -14.85 -18.86
CA GLU A 127 4.47 -14.77 -19.79
C GLU A 127 5.79 -15.25 -19.15
N ALA A 128 6.01 -14.96 -17.86
CA ALA A 128 7.18 -15.44 -17.13
C ALA A 128 7.15 -16.97 -16.90
N ALA A 129 5.97 -17.53 -16.61
CA ALA A 129 5.79 -18.97 -16.45
C ALA A 129 5.98 -19.73 -17.77
N ASP A 130 5.43 -19.20 -18.87
CA ASP A 130 5.59 -19.80 -20.20
C ASP A 130 7.05 -19.76 -20.64
N MET A 131 7.76 -18.64 -20.40
CA MET A 131 9.20 -18.55 -20.67
C MET A 131 10.02 -19.52 -19.82
N LEU A 132 9.67 -19.68 -18.54
CA LEU A 132 10.31 -20.67 -17.66
C LEU A 132 10.09 -22.10 -18.20
N GLN A 133 8.88 -22.42 -18.67
CA GLN A 133 8.57 -23.71 -19.29
C GLN A 133 9.46 -23.96 -20.52
N GLU A 134 9.53 -23.00 -21.44
CA GLU A 134 10.37 -23.08 -22.65
C GLU A 134 11.85 -23.34 -22.31
N LEU A 135 12.38 -22.65 -21.30
CA LEU A 135 13.77 -22.81 -20.87
C LEU A 135 14.02 -24.19 -20.22
N LEU A 136 13.08 -24.67 -19.40
CA LEU A 136 13.17 -25.99 -18.79
C LEU A 136 13.09 -27.13 -19.83
N ASP A 137 12.33 -26.93 -20.90
CA ASP A 137 12.20 -27.89 -22.01
C ASP A 137 13.48 -27.90 -22.86
N ALA A 138 14.04 -26.72 -23.19
CA ALA A 138 15.32 -26.61 -23.89
C ALA A 138 16.50 -27.26 -23.14
N ASP A 139 16.56 -27.08 -21.82
CA ASP A 139 17.57 -27.73 -20.97
C ASP A 139 17.37 -29.26 -20.90
N ALA A 140 16.13 -29.74 -20.99
CA ALA A 140 15.81 -31.18 -21.03
C ALA A 140 16.39 -31.85 -22.29
N GLU A 141 16.31 -31.18 -23.43
CA GLU A 141 16.81 -31.69 -24.70
C GLU A 141 18.34 -31.75 -24.74
N GLN A 142 19.03 -30.81 -24.07
CA GLN A 142 20.49 -30.80 -23.98
C GLN A 142 21.03 -31.85 -23.00
N LEU A 143 20.34 -32.07 -21.87
CA LEU A 143 20.71 -33.06 -20.86
C LEU A 143 20.15 -34.45 -21.22
N SER A 144 20.69 -35.03 -22.29
CA SER A 144 20.46 -36.42 -22.69
C SER A 144 20.89 -37.42 -21.60
N GLY A 145 20.01 -37.69 -20.61
CA GLY A 145 20.11 -38.88 -19.75
C GLY A 145 19.90 -38.71 -18.25
N ALA A 146 19.64 -37.52 -17.71
CA ALA A 146 19.24 -37.38 -16.30
C ALA A 146 17.75 -36.98 -16.22
N PRO A 147 16.85 -37.84 -15.68
CA PRO A 147 15.50 -37.40 -15.38
C PRO A 147 15.58 -36.36 -14.27
N LEU A 148 15.66 -35.08 -14.64
CA LEU A 148 15.17 -34.03 -13.77
C LEU A 148 13.70 -34.36 -13.53
N ASP A 149 13.34 -34.43 -12.26
CA ASP A 149 12.01 -34.77 -11.78
C ASP A 149 10.96 -33.88 -12.49
N LEU A 150 10.31 -34.45 -13.53
CA LEU A 150 9.35 -33.75 -14.38
C LEU A 150 8.26 -33.10 -13.54
N GLN A 151 7.90 -33.76 -12.43
CA GLN A 151 6.91 -33.25 -11.49
C GLN A 151 7.37 -31.92 -10.86
N LYS A 152 8.62 -31.83 -10.40
CA LYS A 152 9.16 -30.58 -9.82
C LYS A 152 9.21 -29.44 -10.83
N ARG A 153 9.41 -29.72 -12.11
CA ARG A 153 9.41 -28.72 -13.18
C ARG A 153 8.01 -28.15 -13.41
N VAL A 154 7.03 -29.04 -13.54
CA VAL A 154 5.62 -28.66 -13.69
C VAL A 154 5.16 -27.86 -12.47
N GLU A 155 5.50 -28.32 -11.25
CA GLU A 155 5.19 -27.60 -10.02
C GLU A 155 5.82 -26.19 -9.98
N ALA A 156 7.07 -26.04 -10.42
CA ALA A 156 7.74 -24.74 -10.47
C ALA A 156 7.06 -23.75 -11.43
N VAL A 157 6.68 -24.20 -12.62
CA VAL A 157 5.96 -23.39 -13.61
C VAL A 157 4.59 -22.97 -13.05
N GLU A 158 3.85 -23.92 -12.46
CA GLU A 158 2.54 -23.62 -11.86
C GLU A 158 2.64 -22.66 -10.68
N HIS A 159 3.67 -22.80 -9.84
CA HIS A 159 3.95 -21.83 -8.77
C HIS A 159 4.13 -20.42 -9.31
N VAL A 160 4.97 -20.23 -10.35
CA VAL A 160 5.16 -18.91 -10.97
C VAL A 160 3.85 -18.40 -11.58
N ARG A 161 3.14 -19.25 -12.32
CA ARG A 161 1.89 -18.91 -13.01
C ARG A 161 0.80 -18.42 -12.05
N THR A 162 0.71 -19.04 -10.87
CA THR A 162 -0.42 -18.84 -9.95
C THR A 162 -0.11 -17.99 -8.73
N ALA A 163 1.17 -17.85 -8.35
CA ALA A 163 1.53 -17.30 -7.05
C ALA A 163 2.64 -16.25 -7.08
N LEU A 164 3.18 -15.84 -8.24
CA LEU A 164 4.24 -14.82 -8.27
C LEU A 164 3.76 -13.46 -7.73
N TYR A 165 2.54 -13.06 -8.08
CA TYR A 165 1.92 -11.81 -7.64
C TYR A 165 0.52 -12.04 -7.02
N PRO A 166 0.10 -11.26 -6.01
CA PRO A 166 -1.21 -11.42 -5.38
C PRO A 166 -2.32 -10.72 -6.18
N VAL A 167 -2.55 -11.16 -7.41
CA VAL A 167 -3.46 -10.52 -8.38
C VAL A 167 -4.88 -10.40 -7.86
N ASN A 168 -5.42 -11.47 -7.25
CA ASN A 168 -6.81 -11.49 -6.78
C ASN A 168 -7.01 -10.49 -5.64
N PHE A 169 -6.05 -10.46 -4.71
CA PHE A 169 -6.04 -9.52 -3.61
C PHE A 169 -5.95 -8.06 -4.10
N LEU A 170 -5.08 -7.74 -5.06
CA LEU A 170 -4.97 -6.38 -5.61
C LEU A 170 -6.27 -5.91 -6.28
N ARG A 171 -6.95 -6.80 -7.02
CA ARG A 171 -8.28 -6.52 -7.62
C ARG A 171 -9.35 -6.33 -6.56
N ALA A 172 -9.38 -7.21 -5.55
CA ALA A 172 -10.34 -7.14 -4.45
C ALA A 172 -10.16 -5.83 -3.65
N LEU A 173 -8.91 -5.42 -3.39
CA LEU A 173 -8.57 -4.15 -2.76
C LEU A 173 -9.09 -2.94 -3.54
N ALA A 174 -8.86 -2.91 -4.86
CA ALA A 174 -9.40 -1.84 -5.71
C ALA A 174 -10.93 -1.80 -5.65
N SER A 175 -11.59 -2.96 -5.65
CA SER A 175 -13.05 -3.06 -5.52
C SER A 175 -13.56 -2.59 -4.15
N LEU A 176 -12.87 -2.95 -3.08
CA LEU A 176 -13.17 -2.53 -1.70
C LEU A 176 -13.12 -1.00 -1.56
N GLU A 177 -12.07 -0.38 -2.08
CA GLU A 177 -11.88 1.06 -1.97
C GLU A 177 -12.95 1.84 -2.76
N ARG A 178 -13.33 1.36 -3.96
CA ARG A 178 -14.48 1.93 -4.70
C ARG A 178 -15.77 1.83 -3.91
N ALA A 179 -16.03 0.67 -3.28
CA ALA A 179 -17.22 0.47 -2.44
C ALA A 179 -17.21 1.38 -1.22
N ARG A 180 -16.05 1.57 -0.57
CA ARG A 180 -15.85 2.50 0.55
C ARG A 180 -16.21 3.93 0.16
N LEU A 181 -15.61 4.44 -0.92
CA LEU A 181 -15.83 5.81 -1.39
C LEU A 181 -17.29 6.03 -1.83
N SER A 182 -17.91 5.02 -2.46
CA SER A 182 -19.33 5.04 -2.81
C SER A 182 -20.21 5.13 -1.56
N PHE A 183 -19.95 4.30 -0.55
CA PHE A 183 -20.68 4.32 0.72
C PHE A 183 -20.51 5.65 1.45
N ILE A 184 -19.31 6.21 1.53
CA ILE A 184 -19.05 7.53 2.13
C ILE A 184 -19.85 8.62 1.40
N ARG A 185 -19.97 8.54 0.07
CA ARG A 185 -20.74 9.51 -0.70
C ARG A 185 -22.26 9.39 -0.50
N ASN A 186 -22.78 8.17 -0.46
CA ASN A 186 -24.23 7.93 -0.49
C ASN A 186 -24.87 7.72 0.89
N GLY A 187 -24.09 7.35 1.91
CA GLY A 187 -24.54 7.14 3.29
C GLY A 187 -25.69 6.13 3.45
N SER A 188 -25.82 5.17 2.53
CA SER A 188 -26.97 4.27 2.42
C SER A 188 -26.69 2.86 2.97
N TYR A 189 -27.75 2.16 3.39
CA TYR A 189 -27.65 0.75 3.79
C TYR A 189 -27.14 -0.18 2.68
N SER A 190 -27.52 0.07 1.42
CA SER A 190 -27.01 -0.73 0.30
C SER A 190 -25.50 -0.51 0.10
N GLY A 191 -25.03 0.73 0.26
CA GLY A 191 -23.61 1.05 0.21
C GLY A 191 -22.82 0.42 1.35
N GLU A 192 -23.35 0.46 2.57
CA GLU A 192 -22.73 -0.19 3.74
C GLU A 192 -22.59 -1.70 3.53
N ARG A 193 -23.66 -2.34 3.05
CA ARG A 193 -23.67 -3.77 2.77
C ARG A 193 -22.67 -4.15 1.69
N GLU A 194 -22.64 -3.39 0.59
CA GLU A 194 -21.67 -3.62 -0.49
C GLU A 194 -20.24 -3.48 0.02
N TYR A 195 -19.94 -2.42 0.80
CA TYR A 195 -18.63 -2.23 1.41
C TYR A 195 -18.24 -3.39 2.32
N SER A 196 -19.16 -3.86 3.17
CA SER A 196 -18.94 -4.99 4.07
C SER A 196 -18.70 -6.32 3.32
N GLU A 197 -19.48 -6.60 2.29
CA GLU A 197 -19.29 -7.79 1.43
C GLU A 197 -17.94 -7.76 0.70
N ARG A 198 -17.53 -6.59 0.17
CA ARG A 198 -16.21 -6.42 -0.45
C ARG A 198 -15.06 -6.55 0.54
N LEU A 199 -15.24 -6.12 1.79
CA LEU A 199 -14.22 -6.23 2.84
C LEU A 199 -13.94 -7.70 3.14
N ILE A 200 -14.99 -8.50 3.35
CA ILE A 200 -14.86 -9.95 3.60
C ILE A 200 -14.15 -10.62 2.43
N HIS A 201 -14.61 -10.35 1.20
CA HIS A 201 -13.98 -10.92 0.00
C HIS A 201 -12.49 -10.56 -0.12
N THR A 202 -12.13 -9.31 0.20
CA THR A 202 -10.74 -8.86 0.14
C THR A 202 -9.85 -9.58 1.15
N ILE A 203 -10.35 -9.79 2.37
CA ILE A 203 -9.63 -10.55 3.40
C ILE A 203 -9.46 -12.01 2.99
N GLU A 204 -10.47 -12.62 2.37
CA GLU A 204 -10.37 -13.98 1.81
C GLU A 204 -9.34 -14.08 0.68
N SER A 205 -9.33 -13.10 -0.24
CA SER A 205 -8.32 -13.02 -1.30
C SER A 205 -6.91 -12.81 -0.74
N GLU A 206 -6.74 -11.97 0.29
CA GLU A 206 -5.46 -11.79 0.98
C GLU A 206 -4.93 -13.12 1.53
N ARG A 207 -5.80 -13.87 2.24
CA ARG A 207 -5.44 -15.18 2.81
C ARG A 207 -5.03 -16.19 1.73
N ALA A 208 -5.82 -16.27 0.66
CA ALA A 208 -5.58 -17.22 -0.42
C ALA A 208 -4.26 -16.91 -1.14
N ASP A 209 -4.07 -15.67 -1.58
CA ASP A 209 -2.86 -15.26 -2.30
C ASP A 209 -1.62 -15.32 -1.38
N ALA A 210 -1.72 -14.92 -0.11
CA ALA A 210 -0.60 -15.02 0.83
C ALA A 210 -0.21 -16.47 1.12
N ALA A 211 -1.19 -17.37 1.25
CA ALA A 211 -0.93 -18.79 1.45
C ALA A 211 -0.27 -19.43 0.23
N ALA A 212 -0.79 -19.14 -0.98
CA ALA A 212 -0.21 -19.61 -2.23
C ALA A 212 1.23 -19.10 -2.40
N PHE A 213 1.44 -17.79 -2.25
CA PHE A 213 2.76 -17.17 -2.31
C PHE A 213 3.73 -17.82 -1.33
N ARG A 214 3.31 -18.02 -0.07
CA ARG A 214 4.16 -18.63 0.96
C ARG A 214 4.58 -20.05 0.59
N VAL A 215 3.65 -20.89 0.12
CA VAL A 215 3.95 -22.27 -0.28
C VAL A 215 4.95 -22.28 -1.45
N SER A 216 4.66 -21.50 -2.49
CA SER A 216 5.49 -21.42 -3.69
C SER A 216 6.88 -20.86 -3.42
N MET A 217 6.98 -19.78 -2.65
CA MET A 217 8.26 -19.16 -2.29
C MET A 217 9.14 -20.12 -1.48
N LEU A 218 8.56 -20.80 -0.47
CA LEU A 218 9.32 -21.72 0.38
C LEU A 218 9.76 -22.99 -0.36
N ALA A 219 9.04 -23.40 -1.40
CA ALA A 219 9.45 -24.51 -2.27
C ALA A 219 10.73 -24.19 -3.07
N HIS A 220 11.00 -22.91 -3.35
CA HIS A 220 12.10 -22.49 -4.22
C HIS A 220 13.25 -21.77 -3.51
N VAL A 221 13.03 -21.20 -2.33
CA VAL A 221 14.07 -20.41 -1.65
C VAL A 221 15.35 -21.22 -1.35
N GLY A 222 15.24 -22.52 -1.02
CA GLY A 222 16.40 -23.38 -0.72
C GLY A 222 17.22 -22.92 0.48
N ASP A 223 18.53 -23.18 0.47
CA ASP A 223 19.47 -22.92 1.59
C ASP A 223 20.09 -21.50 1.59
N VAL A 224 19.48 -20.52 0.94
CA VAL A 224 20.01 -19.13 1.00
C VAL A 224 19.96 -18.64 2.43
N LYS A 225 21.04 -18.00 2.89
CA LYS A 225 21.06 -17.34 4.18
C LYS A 225 20.80 -15.85 4.03
N ASP A 226 21.54 -15.20 3.14
CA ASP A 226 21.51 -13.75 2.96
C ASP A 226 21.02 -13.39 1.56
N ILE A 227 20.07 -12.45 1.50
CA ILE A 227 19.54 -11.86 0.28
C ILE A 227 19.89 -10.38 0.33
N SER A 228 20.81 -9.95 -0.54
CA SER A 228 21.24 -8.57 -0.62
C SER A 228 20.75 -7.93 -1.92
N SER A 229 20.25 -6.71 -1.81
CA SER A 229 20.06 -5.79 -2.93
C SER A 229 21.11 -4.67 -2.85
N PHE A 230 20.88 -3.58 -3.58
CA PHE A 230 21.80 -2.44 -3.70
C PHE A 230 22.18 -1.83 -2.33
N THR A 231 21.23 -1.21 -1.65
CA THR A 231 21.42 -0.55 -0.34
C THR A 231 20.84 -1.35 0.82
N LEU A 232 20.34 -2.56 0.56
CA LEU A 232 19.54 -3.31 1.50
C LEU A 232 19.96 -4.78 1.58
N SER A 233 19.70 -5.40 2.71
CA SER A 233 19.86 -6.85 2.91
C SER A 233 18.76 -7.40 3.81
N THR A 234 18.42 -8.66 3.60
CA THR A 234 17.49 -9.44 4.42
C THR A 234 17.97 -10.89 4.50
N THR A 235 17.30 -11.70 5.31
CA THR A 235 17.55 -13.15 5.40
C THR A 235 16.31 -13.94 5.00
N VAL A 236 16.48 -15.22 4.69
CA VAL A 236 15.32 -16.10 4.42
C VAL A 236 14.43 -16.26 5.65
N ASP A 237 15.01 -16.24 6.85
CA ASP A 237 14.23 -16.30 8.09
C ASP A 237 13.44 -15.00 8.32
N ASP A 238 14.00 -13.84 7.98
CA ASP A 238 13.27 -12.58 7.99
C ASP A 238 12.08 -12.62 7.00
N ILE A 239 12.27 -13.19 5.79
CA ILE A 239 11.18 -13.36 4.81
C ILE A 239 10.11 -14.34 5.33
N LYS A 240 10.49 -15.48 5.92
CA LYS A 240 9.54 -16.40 6.55
C LYS A 240 8.74 -15.71 7.65
N GLY A 241 9.41 -14.91 8.48
CA GLY A 241 8.78 -14.08 9.51
C GLY A 241 7.74 -13.14 8.90
N ALA A 242 8.13 -12.38 7.88
CA ALA A 242 7.25 -11.47 7.13
C ALA A 242 6.02 -12.17 6.54
N LEU A 243 6.18 -13.34 5.93
CA LEU A 243 5.07 -14.10 5.37
C LEU A 243 4.10 -14.60 6.45
N ASN A 244 4.61 -15.00 7.62
CA ASN A 244 3.77 -15.33 8.76
C ASN A 244 3.04 -14.10 9.32
N GLU A 245 3.67 -12.92 9.30
CA GLU A 245 3.05 -11.66 9.68
C GLU A 245 1.90 -11.27 8.76
N ILE A 246 2.05 -11.46 7.44
CA ILE A 246 0.98 -11.21 6.44
C ILE A 246 -0.22 -12.11 6.72
N VAL A 247 0.00 -13.44 6.81
CA VAL A 247 -1.09 -14.39 7.09
C VAL A 247 -1.78 -14.09 8.42
N SER A 248 -0.99 -13.81 9.47
CA SER A 248 -1.55 -13.45 10.79
C SER A 248 -2.24 -12.08 10.78
N GLY A 249 -1.84 -11.17 9.89
CA GLY A 249 -2.48 -9.89 9.62
C GLY A 249 -3.90 -10.08 9.11
N ALA A 250 -4.07 -10.88 8.07
CA ALA A 250 -5.37 -11.20 7.50
C ALA A 250 -6.33 -11.86 8.51
N GLU A 251 -5.83 -12.69 9.43
CA GLU A 251 -6.64 -13.25 10.53
C GLU A 251 -7.13 -12.18 11.51
N ARG A 252 -6.27 -11.23 11.88
CA ARG A 252 -6.68 -10.12 12.76
C ARG A 252 -7.65 -9.17 12.06
N SER A 253 -7.43 -8.89 10.77
CA SER A 253 -8.34 -8.08 9.95
C SER A 253 -9.73 -8.69 9.89
N ALA A 254 -9.85 -10.02 9.73
CA ALA A 254 -11.14 -10.72 9.80
C ALA A 254 -11.82 -10.58 11.16
N ALA A 255 -11.10 -10.86 12.25
CA ALA A 255 -11.66 -10.75 13.60
C ALA A 255 -12.15 -9.32 13.89
N LEU A 256 -11.42 -8.29 13.44
CA LEU A 256 -11.83 -6.90 13.58
C LEU A 256 -13.03 -6.56 12.68
N ALA A 257 -13.09 -7.07 11.45
CA ALA A 257 -14.24 -6.91 10.57
C ALA A 257 -15.52 -7.54 11.17
N GLU A 258 -15.42 -8.75 11.74
CA GLU A 258 -16.53 -9.43 12.44
C GLU A 258 -17.00 -8.65 13.67
N SER A 259 -16.06 -8.11 14.46
CA SER A 259 -16.38 -7.28 15.62
C SER A 259 -17.12 -6.01 15.21
N ARG A 260 -16.66 -5.34 14.14
CA ARG A 260 -17.29 -4.13 13.60
C ARG A 260 -18.67 -4.42 13.01
N ALA A 261 -18.83 -5.51 12.25
CA ALA A 261 -20.13 -5.94 11.74
C ALA A 261 -21.12 -6.24 12.87
N SER A 262 -20.67 -6.90 13.93
CA SER A 262 -21.47 -7.14 15.14
C SER A 262 -21.88 -5.84 15.83
N CYS A 263 -20.96 -4.88 15.96
CA CYS A 263 -21.27 -3.55 16.47
C CYS A 263 -22.35 -2.85 15.63
N ILE A 264 -22.17 -2.77 14.31
CA ILE A 264 -23.11 -2.13 13.36
C ILE A 264 -24.49 -2.80 13.39
N SER A 265 -24.55 -4.12 13.66
CA SER A 265 -25.80 -4.85 13.84
C SER A 265 -26.56 -4.49 15.13
N GLY A 266 -25.93 -3.80 16.09
CA GLY A 266 -26.53 -3.36 17.36
C GLY A 266 -25.97 -4.06 18.61
N VAL A 267 -24.87 -4.81 18.50
CA VAL A 267 -24.21 -5.41 19.67
C VAL A 267 -23.22 -4.41 20.27
N ILE A 268 -23.70 -3.56 21.18
CA ILE A 268 -22.92 -2.41 21.72
C ILE A 268 -21.58 -2.80 22.38
N HIS A 269 -21.48 -4.00 22.96
CA HIS A 269 -20.25 -4.48 23.60
C HIS A 269 -19.15 -4.87 22.61
N ALA A 270 -19.49 -5.04 21.33
CA ALA A 270 -18.52 -5.28 20.26
C ALA A 270 -17.98 -3.97 19.64
N CYS A 271 -18.53 -2.82 20.04
CA CYS A 271 -18.12 -1.52 19.52
C CYS A 271 -16.90 -0.97 20.26
N ASP A 272 -15.96 -0.38 19.52
CA ASP A 272 -14.85 0.40 20.08
C ASP A 272 -15.04 1.88 19.72
N ALA A 273 -15.29 2.73 20.71
CA ALA A 273 -15.53 4.16 20.49
C ALA A 273 -14.32 4.88 19.86
N ARG A 274 -13.10 4.32 20.02
CA ARG A 274 -11.87 4.86 19.45
C ARG A 274 -11.85 4.74 17.92
N ASP A 275 -12.63 3.84 17.33
CA ASP A 275 -12.74 3.66 15.88
C ASP A 275 -13.26 4.91 15.17
N LEU A 276 -14.00 5.79 15.87
CA LEU A 276 -14.54 7.02 15.29
C LEU A 276 -13.59 8.22 15.38
N LEU A 277 -12.47 8.07 16.07
CA LEU A 277 -11.47 9.13 16.21
C LEU A 277 -10.48 9.06 15.05
N MET A 278 -10.29 10.18 14.35
CA MET A 278 -9.24 10.26 13.35
C MET A 278 -7.88 10.30 14.05
N THR A 279 -7.08 9.24 13.86
CA THR A 279 -5.68 9.25 14.28
C THR A 279 -4.87 10.05 13.27
N LEU A 280 -4.34 11.20 13.69
CA LEU A 280 -3.52 12.05 12.85
C LEU A 280 -2.09 11.49 12.66
N PRO A 281 -1.44 11.77 11.53
CA PRO A 281 -0.05 11.40 11.32
C PRO A 281 0.86 12.01 12.40
N GLY A 282 1.87 11.24 12.83
CA GLY A 282 2.88 11.70 13.77
C GLY A 282 3.82 12.74 13.14
N ASN A 283 4.46 13.56 13.97
CA ASN A 283 5.42 14.56 13.47
C ASN A 283 6.58 13.89 12.73
N VAL A 284 6.93 14.46 11.58
CA VAL A 284 8.11 14.04 10.82
C VAL A 284 9.31 14.84 11.32
N ARG A 285 10.33 14.14 11.82
CA ARG A 285 11.55 14.81 12.29
C ARG A 285 12.50 15.00 11.11
N GLY A 286 12.69 16.25 10.72
CA GLY A 286 13.66 16.61 9.69
C GLY A 286 15.12 16.37 10.11
N PRO A 287 16.03 16.22 9.14
CA PRO A 287 17.47 16.18 9.37
C PRO A 287 18.00 17.54 9.87
N SER A 288 19.28 17.60 10.27
CA SER A 288 19.87 18.86 10.70
C SER A 288 19.98 19.85 9.51
N PRO A 289 19.94 21.18 9.76
CA PRO A 289 19.99 22.19 8.69
C PRO A 289 21.22 22.06 7.77
N ALA A 290 22.38 21.70 8.33
CA ALA A 290 23.60 21.49 7.55
C ALA A 290 23.49 20.29 6.58
N ARG A 291 22.82 19.21 6.99
CA ARG A 291 22.57 18.04 6.13
C ARG A 291 21.56 18.35 5.05
N GLU A 292 20.50 19.06 5.41
CA GLU A 292 19.48 19.54 4.47
C GLU A 292 20.11 20.39 3.36
N ALA A 293 20.95 21.36 3.72
CA ALA A 293 21.63 22.23 2.75
C ALA A 293 22.56 21.44 1.79
N LEU A 294 23.29 20.44 2.30
CA LEU A 294 24.15 19.59 1.47
C LEU A 294 23.32 18.74 0.49
N ALA A 295 22.30 18.04 0.99
CA ALA A 295 21.47 17.18 0.15
C ALA A 295 20.71 17.98 -0.91
N LEU A 296 20.24 19.19 -0.57
CA LEU A 296 19.62 20.12 -1.50
C LEU A 296 20.58 20.49 -2.64
N ARG A 297 21.82 20.89 -2.31
CA ARG A 297 22.84 21.21 -3.33
C ARG A 297 23.08 20.03 -4.26
N ARG A 298 23.17 18.80 -3.72
CA ARG A 298 23.35 17.59 -4.54
C ARG A 298 22.17 17.35 -5.48
N ALA A 299 20.94 17.49 -4.97
CA ALA A 299 19.73 17.31 -5.78
C ALA A 299 19.67 18.31 -6.93
N ASP A 300 20.01 19.58 -6.70
CA ASP A 300 20.07 20.62 -7.73
C ASP A 300 21.06 20.25 -8.86
N VAL A 301 22.26 19.79 -8.49
CA VAL A 301 23.28 19.37 -9.47
C VAL A 301 22.80 18.17 -10.27
N ILE A 302 22.21 17.16 -9.62
CA ILE A 302 21.75 15.94 -10.29
C ILE A 302 20.61 16.23 -11.24
N LEU A 303 19.64 17.04 -10.82
CA LEU A 303 18.54 17.46 -11.70
C LEU A 303 19.07 18.20 -12.93
N SER A 304 20.03 19.12 -12.75
CA SER A 304 20.70 19.80 -13.87
C SER A 304 21.42 18.82 -14.80
N LEU A 305 22.12 17.83 -14.25
CA LEU A 305 22.83 16.80 -15.04
C LEU A 305 21.85 15.92 -15.84
N LEU A 306 20.73 15.52 -15.23
CA LEU A 306 19.70 14.73 -15.89
C LEU A 306 19.03 15.53 -17.01
N GLN A 307 18.72 16.80 -16.77
CA GLN A 307 18.19 17.72 -17.79
C GLN A 307 19.17 17.87 -18.96
N ASP A 308 20.45 18.13 -18.68
CA ASP A 308 21.51 18.23 -19.68
C ASP A 308 21.68 16.96 -20.51
N ALA A 309 21.44 15.79 -19.91
CA ALA A 309 21.51 14.50 -20.58
C ALA A 309 20.30 14.22 -21.50
N GLY A 310 19.39 15.18 -21.67
CA GLY A 310 18.16 14.99 -22.43
C GLY A 310 17.13 14.11 -21.70
N ILE A 311 17.35 13.79 -20.43
CA ILE A 311 16.31 13.29 -19.53
C ILE A 311 15.51 14.52 -19.04
N VAL A 312 14.92 15.24 -19.99
CA VAL A 312 14.00 16.33 -19.73
C VAL A 312 12.61 15.76 -19.88
N TYR A 313 11.94 15.52 -18.76
CA TYR A 313 10.50 15.33 -18.74
C TYR A 313 9.87 16.71 -18.52
N GLY A 314 8.78 17.00 -19.23
CA GLY A 314 8.26 18.35 -19.46
C GLY A 314 7.99 19.19 -18.21
N GLY A 315 7.72 20.48 -18.42
CA GLY A 315 7.33 21.42 -17.36
C GLY A 315 6.16 20.89 -16.53
N GLY A 316 6.22 21.09 -15.22
CA GLY A 316 5.27 20.53 -14.25
C GLY A 316 5.81 19.34 -13.43
N SER A 317 7.13 19.11 -13.49
CA SER A 317 7.79 18.04 -12.75
C SER A 317 8.02 18.43 -11.29
N GLU A 318 7.34 17.74 -10.37
CA GLU A 318 7.40 18.02 -8.92
C GLU A 318 8.53 17.22 -8.25
N VAL A 319 9.29 17.88 -7.37
CA VAL A 319 10.33 17.24 -6.56
C VAL A 319 9.92 17.33 -5.09
N VAL A 320 9.91 16.18 -4.44
CA VAL A 320 9.51 16.00 -3.04
C VAL A 320 10.74 15.70 -2.19
N GLU A 321 10.88 16.43 -1.11
CA GLU A 321 11.81 16.14 -0.02
C GLU A 321 11.12 15.23 1.00
N VAL A 322 11.68 14.05 1.23
CA VAL A 322 11.22 13.07 2.22
C VAL A 322 12.27 12.96 3.31
N ALA A 323 11.87 13.14 4.57
CA ALA A 323 12.82 13.17 5.68
C ALA A 323 13.54 11.82 5.90
N SER A 324 12.86 10.71 5.62
CA SER A 324 13.39 9.35 5.78
C SER A 324 12.87 8.41 4.71
N SER A 325 13.74 7.58 4.13
CA SER A 325 13.36 6.55 3.15
C SER A 325 13.76 5.16 3.64
N THR A 326 12.85 4.19 3.47
CA THR A 326 13.17 2.77 3.72
C THR A 326 14.18 2.25 2.70
N CYS A 327 14.00 2.60 1.43
CA CYS A 327 14.89 2.18 0.34
C CYS A 327 16.30 2.72 0.43
N LEU A 328 16.46 3.90 1.05
CA LEU A 328 17.70 4.65 1.09
C LEU A 328 18.21 4.83 2.52
N SER A 329 17.88 3.90 3.42
CA SER A 329 18.31 3.93 4.82
C SER A 329 19.84 3.97 5.02
N ALA A 330 20.60 3.51 4.02
CA ALA A 330 22.07 3.60 3.98
C ALA A 330 22.61 4.99 3.58
N VAL A 331 21.78 5.83 2.98
CA VAL A 331 22.09 7.18 2.53
C VAL A 331 21.61 8.17 3.58
N GLN A 332 22.40 9.18 3.91
CA GLN A 332 21.96 10.19 4.88
C GLN A 332 20.89 11.09 4.24
N GLY A 333 19.74 11.23 4.90
CA GLY A 333 18.66 12.12 4.47
C GLY A 333 18.97 13.62 4.65
N PRO A 334 18.11 14.50 4.09
CA PRO A 334 16.82 14.18 3.50
C PRO A 334 16.97 13.60 2.09
N HIS A 335 15.93 12.91 1.62
CA HIS A 335 15.92 12.25 0.31
C HIS A 335 15.04 13.04 -0.66
N PHE A 336 15.52 13.25 -1.88
CA PHE A 336 14.77 13.97 -2.91
C PHE A 336 14.27 13.00 -3.97
N PHE A 337 12.98 13.06 -4.25
CA PHE A 337 12.31 12.24 -5.23
C PHE A 337 11.66 13.11 -6.29
N TRP A 338 11.95 12.80 -7.54
CA TRP A 338 11.38 13.45 -8.70
C TRP A 338 10.23 12.61 -9.24
N ARG A 339 9.01 13.15 -9.25
CA ARG A 339 7.86 12.53 -9.92
C ARG A 339 7.93 12.86 -11.41
N ILE A 340 7.97 11.81 -12.22
CA ILE A 340 8.06 11.90 -13.66
C ILE A 340 6.67 11.71 -14.26
N ASN A 341 6.26 12.59 -15.17
CA ASN A 341 5.00 12.45 -15.87
C ASN A 341 5.07 11.25 -16.86
N PRO A 342 4.26 10.19 -16.66
CA PRO A 342 4.29 8.98 -17.49
C PRO A 342 3.96 9.24 -18.96
N GLU A 343 3.14 10.26 -19.28
CA GLU A 343 2.77 10.61 -20.65
C GLU A 343 3.93 11.18 -21.47
N THR A 344 4.95 11.68 -20.78
CA THR A 344 6.13 12.31 -21.39
C THR A 344 7.34 11.39 -21.46
N GLN A 345 7.21 10.12 -21.03
CA GLN A 345 8.33 9.20 -20.93
C GLN A 345 8.63 8.41 -22.21
N VAL A 346 9.91 8.42 -22.61
CA VAL A 346 10.49 7.51 -23.62
C VAL A 346 10.76 6.11 -23.05
N GLN A 347 10.88 5.98 -21.71
CA GLN A 347 11.03 4.69 -21.02
C GLN A 347 10.03 4.62 -19.84
N PRO A 348 8.94 3.84 -19.96
CA PRO A 348 7.79 3.91 -19.05
C PRO A 348 7.99 3.27 -17.67
N ALA A 349 9.15 2.66 -17.38
CA ALA A 349 9.28 1.76 -16.24
C ALA A 349 9.45 2.44 -14.86
N GLN A 350 9.65 3.75 -14.77
CA GLN A 350 9.90 4.47 -13.50
C GLN A 350 9.15 5.78 -13.44
N GLN A 351 8.12 5.89 -12.60
CA GLN A 351 7.38 7.14 -12.42
C GLN A 351 7.93 7.99 -11.27
N ILE A 352 8.68 7.39 -10.35
CA ILE A 352 9.37 8.13 -9.27
C ILE A 352 10.86 7.79 -9.30
N ARG A 353 11.70 8.83 -9.34
CA ARG A 353 13.15 8.70 -9.38
C ARG A 353 13.80 9.37 -8.18
N TYR A 354 14.74 8.69 -7.54
CA TYR A 354 15.60 9.32 -6.55
C TYR A 354 16.59 10.27 -7.24
N VAL A 355 16.66 11.51 -6.76
CA VAL A 355 17.55 12.57 -7.26
C VAL A 355 18.42 13.19 -6.17
N GLY A 356 18.43 12.63 -4.95
CA GLY A 356 19.25 13.17 -3.85
C GLY A 356 20.74 12.82 -3.93
N ASP A 357 21.10 11.78 -4.70
CA ASP A 357 22.49 11.43 -4.99
C ASP A 357 22.58 10.63 -6.32
N ILE A 358 23.79 10.53 -6.89
CA ILE A 358 24.06 9.76 -8.10
C ILE A 358 24.90 8.52 -7.77
N PHE A 359 24.50 7.40 -8.34
CA PHE A 359 25.23 6.15 -8.29
C PHE A 359 25.52 5.71 -9.71
N TYR A 360 26.71 5.20 -9.98
CA TYR A 360 27.05 4.77 -11.32
C TYR A 360 28.01 3.59 -11.33
N MET A 361 27.95 2.83 -12.42
CA MET A 361 28.89 1.76 -12.72
C MET A 361 29.54 2.00 -14.08
N ARG A 362 30.80 1.59 -14.21
CA ARG A 362 31.46 1.47 -15.50
C ARG A 362 30.94 0.20 -16.19
N PRO A 363 30.27 0.30 -17.35
CA PRO A 363 29.84 -0.88 -18.09
C PRO A 363 31.06 -1.65 -18.61
N THR A 364 30.97 -2.98 -18.60
CA THR A 364 32.01 -3.88 -19.12
C THR A 364 31.90 -4.15 -20.62
N GLY A 365 30.96 -3.50 -21.32
CA GLY A 365 30.72 -3.66 -22.77
C GLY A 365 30.55 -2.32 -23.51
N ALA A 366 30.84 -2.32 -24.81
CA ALA A 366 30.86 -1.13 -25.68
C ALA A 366 29.45 -0.57 -26.02
N SER A 367 28.37 -1.24 -25.62
CA SER A 367 27.02 -1.00 -26.12
C SER A 367 26.09 -0.24 -25.17
N THR A 368 26.49 0.10 -23.94
CA THR A 368 25.62 0.87 -23.05
C THR A 368 25.75 2.36 -23.36
N PRO A 369 24.68 3.07 -23.77
CA PRO A 369 24.74 4.52 -23.97
C PRO A 369 25.09 5.19 -22.64
N GLY A 370 26.32 5.71 -22.54
CA GLY A 370 26.71 6.51 -21.39
C GLY A 370 25.81 7.73 -21.30
N LEU A 371 25.24 7.98 -20.13
CA LEU A 371 24.32 9.09 -19.88
C LEU A 371 24.94 10.48 -20.10
N PHE A 372 26.26 10.54 -20.29
CA PHE A 372 27.04 11.76 -20.42
C PHE A 372 27.90 11.78 -21.69
N LYS A 373 27.40 11.18 -22.79
CA LYS A 373 28.09 11.16 -24.08
C LYS A 373 28.44 12.61 -24.50
N GLY A 374 29.72 12.97 -24.39
CA GLY A 374 30.25 14.29 -24.76
C GLY A 374 30.68 15.21 -23.61
N LYS A 375 30.23 14.99 -22.36
CA LYS A 375 30.72 15.73 -21.18
C LYS A 375 31.72 14.94 -20.35
N ILE A 376 31.62 13.60 -20.37
CA ILE A 376 32.51 12.70 -19.64
C ILE A 376 33.12 11.70 -20.63
N PRO A 377 34.46 11.58 -20.70
CA PRO A 377 35.14 10.73 -21.68
C PRO A 377 34.99 9.22 -21.40
N ILE A 378 34.33 8.83 -20.31
CA ILE A 378 34.19 7.46 -19.85
C ILE A 378 32.70 7.07 -19.89
N PRO A 379 32.34 5.92 -20.50
CA PRO A 379 30.96 5.44 -20.47
C PRO A 379 30.60 5.10 -19.02
N LEU A 380 29.55 5.72 -18.49
CA LEU A 380 29.01 5.48 -17.15
C LEU A 380 27.52 5.17 -17.27
N SER A 381 27.06 4.13 -16.55
CA SER A 381 25.66 3.76 -16.42
C SER A 381 25.15 4.20 -15.06
N VAL A 382 24.11 5.05 -15.04
CA VAL A 382 23.51 5.54 -13.80
C VAL A 382 22.62 4.48 -13.18
N ILE A 383 22.70 4.37 -11.87
CA ILE A 383 21.99 3.42 -11.03
C ILE A 383 21.01 4.22 -10.19
N ASN A 384 19.72 4.12 -10.49
CA ASN A 384 18.68 4.59 -9.57
C ASN A 384 18.50 3.55 -8.45
N PRO A 385 18.82 3.87 -7.18
CA PRO A 385 18.65 2.94 -6.05
C PRO A 385 17.18 2.66 -5.70
N PHE A 386 16.26 3.48 -6.20
CA PHE A 386 14.82 3.41 -5.92
C PHE A 386 14.05 2.53 -6.92
N ILE A 387 14.74 1.86 -7.83
CA ILE A 387 14.11 0.87 -8.72
C ILE A 387 13.58 -0.29 -7.88
N PHE A 388 12.43 -0.83 -8.26
CA PHE A 388 11.75 -1.92 -7.54
C PHE A 388 12.70 -3.04 -7.08
N TYR A 389 13.43 -3.71 -7.98
CA TYR A 389 14.30 -4.83 -7.58
C TYR A 389 15.54 -4.43 -6.74
N ARG A 390 15.79 -3.13 -6.59
CA ARG A 390 16.79 -2.61 -5.65
C ARG A 390 16.17 -2.29 -4.29
N CYS A 391 14.86 -2.05 -4.25
CA CYS A 391 14.08 -1.84 -3.03
C CYS A 391 12.67 -2.45 -3.12
N ASN A 392 12.52 -3.67 -2.60
CA ASN A 392 11.24 -4.38 -2.62
C ASN A 392 10.17 -3.76 -1.70
N GLU A 393 10.56 -2.86 -0.79
CA GLU A 393 9.70 -2.10 0.12
C GLU A 393 9.39 -0.68 -0.36
N LYS A 394 9.64 -0.37 -1.64
CA LYS A 394 9.48 0.99 -2.18
C LYS A 394 8.09 1.58 -2.02
N GLY A 395 7.04 0.77 -1.86
CA GLY A 395 5.68 1.26 -1.73
C GLY A 395 5.48 2.23 -0.56
N ARG A 396 6.21 2.06 0.54
CA ARG A 396 6.19 3.00 1.67
C ARG A 396 6.68 4.41 1.30
N ASP A 397 7.77 4.46 0.56
CA ASP A 397 8.39 5.72 0.13
C ASP A 397 7.56 6.37 -0.98
N VAL A 398 7.04 5.56 -1.93
CA VAL A 398 6.08 6.02 -2.95
C VAL A 398 4.86 6.67 -2.30
N SER A 399 4.26 6.03 -1.29
CA SER A 399 3.11 6.62 -0.61
C SER A 399 3.43 7.94 0.07
N SER A 400 4.64 8.10 0.62
CA SER A 400 5.04 9.36 1.27
C SER A 400 5.17 10.48 0.23
N VAL A 401 5.76 10.18 -0.93
CA VAL A 401 5.86 11.11 -2.06
C VAL A 401 4.46 11.49 -2.57
N VAL A 402 3.61 10.51 -2.87
CA VAL A 402 2.26 10.75 -3.42
C VAL A 402 1.39 11.52 -2.42
N ALA A 403 1.37 11.14 -1.14
CA ALA A 403 0.60 11.85 -0.12
C ALA A 403 1.01 13.31 0.01
N THR A 404 2.32 13.59 -0.08
CA THR A 404 2.87 14.95 -0.04
C THR A 404 2.38 15.80 -1.21
N LEU A 405 2.38 15.24 -2.43
CA LEU A 405 1.90 15.93 -3.63
C LEU A 405 0.39 16.17 -3.59
N TYR A 406 -0.40 15.18 -3.16
CA TYR A 406 -1.84 15.34 -2.99
C TYR A 406 -2.17 16.43 -1.96
N THR A 407 -1.39 16.50 -0.87
CA THR A 407 -1.55 17.54 0.15
C THR A 407 -1.22 18.92 -0.39
N ALA A 408 -0.13 19.07 -1.15
CA ALA A 408 0.21 20.35 -1.79
C ALA A 408 -0.87 20.79 -2.78
N ALA A 409 -1.33 19.89 -3.65
CA ALA A 409 -2.40 20.19 -4.61
C ALA A 409 -3.73 20.55 -3.93
N PHE A 410 -4.04 19.96 -2.77
CA PHE A 410 -5.18 20.36 -1.94
C PHE A 410 -4.94 21.76 -1.35
N ALA A 411 -3.80 21.99 -0.69
CA ALA A 411 -3.48 23.27 -0.08
C ALA A 411 -3.49 24.43 -1.09
N GLU A 412 -3.08 24.20 -2.34
CA GLU A 412 -3.17 25.20 -3.42
C GLU A 412 -4.61 25.64 -3.70
N LYS A 413 -5.56 24.68 -3.72
CA LYS A 413 -6.98 24.93 -4.03
C LYS A 413 -7.76 25.51 -2.86
N HIS A 414 -7.29 25.31 -1.63
CA HIS A 414 -7.99 25.71 -0.41
C HIS A 414 -7.16 26.71 0.42
N PRO A 415 -7.05 27.99 -0.01
CA PRO A 415 -6.17 28.98 0.63
C PRO A 415 -6.56 29.36 2.07
N ASP A 416 -7.82 29.14 2.44
CA ASP A 416 -8.36 29.52 3.75
C ASP A 416 -8.15 28.43 4.83
N ILE A 417 -7.68 27.24 4.46
CA ILE A 417 -7.44 26.12 5.38
C ILE A 417 -5.98 26.16 5.85
N ALA A 418 -5.77 26.20 7.17
CA ALA A 418 -4.46 26.28 7.83
C ALA A 418 -3.44 27.24 7.14
N PRO A 419 -3.76 28.54 6.98
CA PRO A 419 -2.96 29.44 6.14
C PRO A 419 -1.45 29.50 6.46
N PRO A 420 -1.00 29.52 7.74
CA PRO A 420 0.43 29.52 8.05
C PRO A 420 1.15 28.25 7.59
N ALA A 421 0.54 27.08 7.80
CA ALA A 421 1.13 25.80 7.38
C ALA A 421 1.10 25.65 5.86
N ARG A 422 0.06 26.17 5.20
CA ARG A 422 -0.03 26.26 3.74
C ARG A 422 1.11 27.08 3.16
N GLU A 423 1.37 28.25 3.72
CA GLU A 423 2.47 29.12 3.26
C GLU A 423 3.81 28.37 3.37
N ALA A 424 4.08 27.70 4.49
CA ALA A 424 5.30 26.90 4.66
C ALA A 424 5.41 25.77 3.61
N LEU A 425 4.33 25.05 3.35
CA LEU A 425 4.27 23.94 2.39
C LEU A 425 4.54 24.41 0.94
N LEU A 426 3.98 25.55 0.54
CA LEU A 426 4.00 26.02 -0.85
C LEU A 426 5.13 27.03 -1.15
N ALA A 427 5.79 27.61 -0.13
CA ALA A 427 6.82 28.63 -0.34
C ALA A 427 8.18 28.07 -0.80
N ARG A 428 8.39 26.74 -0.67
CA ARG A 428 9.68 26.12 -0.96
C ARG A 428 9.79 25.69 -2.41
N LYS A 429 11.03 25.67 -2.92
CA LYS A 429 11.37 25.09 -4.23
C LYS A 429 10.98 23.61 -4.33
N TYR A 430 11.13 22.86 -3.24
CA TYR A 430 10.79 21.45 -3.11
C TYR A 430 9.77 21.26 -2.00
N ILE A 431 8.78 20.42 -2.26
CA ILE A 431 7.66 20.17 -1.35
C ILE A 431 8.14 19.16 -0.30
N ARG A 432 8.01 19.47 0.99
CA ARG A 432 8.49 18.61 2.08
C ARG A 432 7.36 17.79 2.67
N ASP A 433 7.63 16.50 2.91
CA ASP A 433 6.71 15.63 3.63
C ASP A 433 6.39 16.15 5.04
N ALA A 434 7.37 16.75 5.72
CA ALA A 434 7.20 17.33 7.05
C ALA A 434 6.25 18.54 7.06
N ASP A 435 6.32 19.39 6.03
CA ASP A 435 5.43 20.55 5.91
C ASP A 435 4.01 20.09 5.53
N ALA A 436 3.89 19.05 4.69
CA ALA A 436 2.60 18.47 4.31
C ALA A 436 1.90 17.80 5.51
N VAL A 437 2.65 17.03 6.32
CA VAL A 437 2.13 16.47 7.57
C VAL A 437 1.71 17.56 8.55
N SER A 438 2.49 18.64 8.65
CA SER A 438 2.15 19.78 9.51
C SER A 438 0.86 20.48 9.04
N TYR A 439 0.71 20.70 7.73
CA TYR A 439 -0.51 21.22 7.13
C TYR A 439 -1.73 20.36 7.45
N VAL A 440 -1.65 19.04 7.26
CA VAL A 440 -2.77 18.13 7.59
C VAL A 440 -3.10 18.23 9.08
N ARG A 441 -2.11 18.23 9.98
CA ARG A 441 -2.36 18.33 11.42
C ARG A 441 -3.02 19.65 11.81
N ASP A 442 -2.58 20.76 11.23
CA ASP A 442 -3.10 22.10 11.53
C ASP A 442 -4.50 22.29 10.94
N ALA A 443 -4.76 21.74 9.74
CA ALA A 443 -6.10 21.73 9.15
C ALA A 443 -7.14 20.99 10.01
N PHE A 444 -6.70 20.05 10.85
CA PHE A 444 -7.57 19.33 11.77
C PHE A 444 -7.86 20.05 13.09
N GLN A 445 -7.14 21.11 13.43
CA GLN A 445 -7.39 21.87 14.67
C GLN A 445 -8.78 22.53 14.63
N ASP A 446 -9.17 23.04 13.46
CA ASP A 446 -10.46 23.71 13.22
C ASP A 446 -11.34 22.91 12.23
N ILE A 447 -11.24 21.58 12.22
CA ILE A 447 -11.94 20.73 11.24
C ILE A 447 -13.47 20.98 11.22
N SER A 448 -14.05 21.42 12.35
CA SER A 448 -15.49 21.70 12.44
C SER A 448 -15.95 22.90 11.59
N THR A 449 -15.06 23.84 11.27
CA THR A 449 -15.36 25.01 10.44
C THR A 449 -15.12 24.76 8.95
N VAL A 450 -14.44 23.66 8.59
CA VAL A 450 -14.16 23.28 7.22
C VAL A 450 -15.43 22.76 6.53
N PRO A 451 -15.72 23.14 5.27
CA PRO A 451 -16.84 22.61 4.49
C PRO A 451 -16.85 21.09 4.42
N ALA A 452 -18.02 20.47 4.39
CA ALA A 452 -18.14 19.00 4.51
C ALA A 452 -17.39 18.21 3.43
N ASP A 453 -17.36 18.70 2.18
CA ASP A 453 -16.61 18.06 1.10
C ASP A 453 -15.09 18.17 1.32
N ASP A 454 -14.60 19.36 1.67
CA ASP A 454 -13.18 19.60 2.01
C ASP A 454 -12.74 18.79 3.24
N ARG A 455 -13.63 18.57 4.22
CA ARG A 455 -13.36 17.69 5.38
C ARG A 455 -13.10 16.25 4.96
N ARG A 456 -13.85 15.74 3.98
CA ARG A 456 -13.68 14.38 3.46
C ARG A 456 -12.29 14.24 2.82
N ASP A 457 -11.90 15.21 2.01
CA ASP A 457 -10.58 15.22 1.39
C ASP A 457 -9.46 15.32 2.44
N LEU A 458 -9.64 16.12 3.50
CA LEU A 458 -8.70 16.14 4.64
C LEU A 458 -8.62 14.79 5.37
N TYR A 459 -9.73 14.08 5.56
CA TYR A 459 -9.70 12.72 6.10
C TYR A 459 -8.91 11.78 5.19
N GLU A 460 -9.11 11.83 3.88
CA GLU A 460 -8.34 11.03 2.92
C GLU A 460 -6.84 11.35 2.99
N LEU A 461 -6.45 12.64 3.03
CA LEU A 461 -5.03 13.04 3.19
C LEU A 461 -4.43 12.51 4.49
N ALA A 462 -5.16 12.58 5.61
CA ALA A 462 -4.72 12.01 6.88
C ALA A 462 -4.54 10.49 6.80
N LEU A 463 -5.46 9.78 6.12
CA LEU A 463 -5.36 8.35 5.87
C LEU A 463 -4.15 8.00 5.01
N MET A 464 -3.85 8.77 3.96
CA MET A 464 -2.68 8.53 3.10
C MET A 464 -1.38 8.50 3.93
N PHE A 465 -1.17 9.46 4.83
CA PHE A 465 0.02 9.46 5.69
C PHE A 465 -0.02 8.39 6.78
N ARG A 466 -1.19 8.17 7.40
CA ARG A 466 -1.34 7.18 8.49
C ARG A 466 -1.12 5.76 8.00
N ASN A 467 -1.79 5.42 6.90
CA ASN A 467 -1.82 4.07 6.35
C ASN A 467 -0.68 3.84 5.35
N ARG A 468 -0.08 4.90 4.80
CA ARG A 468 0.95 4.80 3.75
C ARG A 468 0.47 4.04 2.52
N SER A 469 -0.77 4.26 2.14
CA SER A 469 -1.48 3.48 1.12
C SER A 469 -1.51 4.14 -0.27
N ALA A 470 -0.92 5.32 -0.43
CA ALA A 470 -1.05 6.10 -1.66
C ALA A 470 -0.10 5.59 -2.75
N GLY A 471 -0.56 5.62 -4.02
CA GLY A 471 0.27 5.27 -5.17
C GLY A 471 0.60 3.79 -5.34
N LEU A 472 -0.24 2.87 -4.85
CA LEU A 472 -0.01 1.43 -5.05
C LEU A 472 -0.06 1.05 -6.55
N GLU A 473 -0.88 1.74 -7.34
CA GLU A 473 -0.94 1.58 -8.80
C GLU A 473 0.40 1.91 -9.48
N ILE A 474 1.16 2.88 -8.92
CA ILE A 474 2.49 3.23 -9.41
C ILE A 474 3.46 2.08 -9.16
N VAL A 475 3.40 1.47 -7.97
CA VAL A 475 4.24 0.31 -7.65
C VAL A 475 3.92 -0.85 -8.58
N ALA A 476 2.64 -1.19 -8.76
CA ALA A 476 2.20 -2.26 -9.64
C ALA A 476 2.63 -2.03 -11.10
N HIS A 477 2.51 -0.80 -11.59
CA HIS A 477 2.98 -0.42 -12.91
C HIS A 477 4.50 -0.57 -13.08
N GLU A 478 5.30 -0.08 -12.13
CA GLU A 478 6.76 -0.19 -12.24
C GLU A 478 7.25 -1.64 -12.17
N VAL A 479 6.59 -2.49 -11.37
CA VAL A 479 6.90 -3.93 -11.31
C VAL A 479 6.58 -4.59 -12.65
N SER A 480 5.37 -4.40 -13.18
CA SER A 480 4.97 -5.03 -14.45
C SER A 480 5.81 -4.55 -15.64
N ALA A 481 6.11 -3.25 -15.70
CA ALA A 481 6.97 -2.69 -16.73
C ALA A 481 8.42 -3.20 -16.63
N SER A 482 8.96 -3.31 -15.41
CA SER A 482 10.32 -3.80 -15.22
C SER A 482 10.44 -5.29 -15.54
N MET A 483 9.45 -6.11 -15.16
CA MET A 483 9.40 -7.53 -15.51
C MET A 483 9.26 -7.71 -17.02
N ARG A 484 8.43 -6.91 -17.69
CA ARG A 484 8.31 -6.95 -19.15
C ARG A 484 9.63 -6.69 -19.87
N ASN A 485 10.35 -5.63 -19.49
CA ASN A 485 11.66 -5.36 -20.05
C ASN A 485 12.63 -6.54 -19.87
N LYS A 486 12.55 -7.21 -18.72
CA LYS A 486 13.38 -8.39 -18.43
C LYS A 486 13.02 -9.59 -19.30
N LEU A 487 11.73 -9.88 -19.49
CA LEU A 487 11.30 -10.92 -20.41
C LEU A 487 11.71 -10.60 -21.86
N ASP A 488 11.63 -9.34 -22.27
CA ASP A 488 12.08 -8.91 -23.59
C ASP A 488 13.60 -9.06 -23.77
N ASP A 489 14.40 -8.74 -22.72
CA ASP A 489 15.84 -8.96 -22.71
C ASP A 489 16.19 -10.46 -22.85
N VAL A 490 15.47 -11.34 -22.15
CA VAL A 490 15.65 -12.80 -22.25
C VAL A 490 15.31 -13.29 -23.66
N LYS A 491 14.19 -12.84 -24.25
CA LYS A 491 13.80 -13.14 -25.64
C LYS A 491 14.86 -12.64 -26.64
N ALA A 492 15.53 -11.54 -26.34
CA ALA A 492 16.61 -11.00 -27.15
C ALA A 492 17.97 -11.71 -26.94
N GLY A 493 18.04 -12.74 -26.09
CA GLY A 493 19.25 -13.51 -25.82
C GLY A 493 20.22 -12.83 -24.83
N TRP A 494 19.76 -11.83 -24.09
CA TRP A 494 20.54 -11.21 -23.00
C TRP A 494 20.28 -12.00 -21.71
N ASN A 495 21.31 -12.66 -21.18
CA ASN A 495 21.16 -13.60 -20.06
C ASN A 495 20.69 -12.94 -18.74
N SER A 496 19.57 -13.45 -18.20
CA SER A 496 19.51 -14.24 -16.96
C SER A 496 18.20 -15.03 -16.99
N VAL A 497 18.29 -16.37 -16.97
CA VAL A 497 17.13 -17.29 -16.94
C VAL A 497 16.24 -16.91 -15.75
N PRO A 498 14.92 -16.69 -15.94
CA PRO A 498 13.98 -16.50 -14.83
C PRO A 498 13.83 -17.80 -14.05
N ASP A 499 14.82 -18.13 -13.21
CA ASP A 499 14.71 -19.22 -12.25
C ASP A 499 13.62 -18.89 -11.20
N PRO A 500 12.78 -19.86 -10.79
CA PRO A 500 11.72 -19.65 -9.80
C PRO A 500 12.21 -18.99 -8.52
N ARG A 501 13.37 -19.40 -8.00
CA ARG A 501 13.91 -18.84 -6.76
C ARG A 501 14.18 -17.35 -6.93
N PHE A 502 14.83 -16.96 -8.02
CA PHE A 502 15.09 -15.56 -8.33
C PHE A 502 13.80 -14.76 -8.48
N LEU A 503 12.79 -15.29 -9.17
CA LEU A 503 11.47 -14.66 -9.32
C LEU A 503 10.79 -14.39 -7.97
N PHE A 504 10.68 -15.41 -7.10
CA PHE A 504 10.02 -15.26 -5.80
C PHE A 504 10.79 -14.36 -4.82
N VAL A 505 12.11 -14.45 -4.79
CA VAL A 505 12.95 -13.73 -3.82
C VAL A 505 13.17 -12.27 -4.21
N SER A 506 13.38 -12.00 -5.50
CA SER A 506 13.80 -10.68 -5.96
C SER A 506 12.70 -9.93 -6.70
N GLU A 507 11.78 -10.64 -7.36
CA GLU A 507 10.90 -10.04 -8.37
C GLU A 507 9.41 -10.00 -8.00
N SER A 508 9.03 -10.60 -6.87
CA SER A 508 7.64 -10.74 -6.42
C SER A 508 6.99 -9.47 -5.87
N ALA A 509 7.78 -8.53 -5.39
CA ALA A 509 7.32 -7.29 -4.73
C ALA A 509 6.40 -7.52 -3.53
N PHE A 510 6.39 -8.73 -2.96
CA PHE A 510 5.41 -9.14 -1.96
C PHE A 510 5.29 -8.16 -0.76
N PRO A 511 6.36 -7.54 -0.22
CA PRO A 511 6.20 -6.62 0.91
C PRO A 511 5.38 -5.39 0.54
N SER A 512 5.49 -4.93 -0.71
CA SER A 512 4.74 -3.79 -1.21
C SER A 512 3.30 -4.15 -1.60
N PHE A 513 3.09 -5.30 -2.24
CA PHE A 513 1.73 -5.70 -2.66
C PHE A 513 0.86 -6.18 -1.50
N PHE A 514 1.42 -6.86 -0.51
CA PHE A 514 0.71 -7.18 0.73
C PHE A 514 0.69 -6.02 1.74
N GLN A 515 1.12 -4.82 1.34
CA GLN A 515 1.05 -3.61 2.16
C GLN A 515 1.63 -3.80 3.57
N MET A 516 2.76 -4.52 3.70
CA MET A 516 3.33 -4.89 5.01
C MET A 516 3.64 -3.69 5.92
N TYR A 517 3.91 -2.54 5.33
CA TYR A 517 4.20 -1.28 6.03
C TYR A 517 2.95 -0.48 6.41
N ASN A 518 1.76 -0.94 6.04
CA ASN A 518 0.50 -0.25 6.24
C ASN A 518 -0.16 -0.71 7.56
N PRO A 519 -0.29 0.19 8.56
CA PRO A 519 -0.88 -0.13 9.85
C PRO A 519 -2.32 -0.66 9.82
N SER A 520 -3.07 -0.46 8.71
CA SER A 520 -4.41 -1.03 8.56
C SER A 520 -4.42 -2.49 8.07
N PHE A 521 -3.26 -3.04 7.69
CA PHE A 521 -3.05 -4.42 7.23
C PHE A 521 -2.22 -5.20 8.25
N SER A 522 -1.12 -4.60 8.70
CA SER A 522 -0.21 -5.17 9.71
C SER A 522 -0.24 -4.31 10.98
N TYR A 523 -0.28 -4.95 12.15
CA TYR A 523 -0.31 -4.24 13.45
C TYR A 523 1.10 -3.75 13.88
N GLY A 524 2.01 -3.55 12.92
CA GLY A 524 3.41 -3.21 13.19
C GLY A 524 4.10 -2.53 12.01
N ASN A 525 5.09 -1.68 12.31
CA ASN A 525 6.02 -1.13 11.33
C ASN A 525 7.19 -2.12 11.15
N SER A 526 6.98 -3.25 10.46
CA SER A 526 8.10 -4.13 10.12
C SER A 526 8.68 -3.69 8.77
N THR A 527 9.90 -3.15 8.79
CA THR A 527 10.75 -3.10 7.59
C THR A 527 11.46 -4.44 7.49
N LEU A 528 11.21 -5.18 6.41
CA LEU A 528 11.82 -6.47 6.13
C LEU A 528 13.32 -6.32 5.83
N TYR A 529 13.70 -5.24 5.16
CA TYR A 529 15.06 -5.03 4.72
C TYR A 529 15.82 -4.05 5.62
N LYS A 530 17.09 -4.38 5.89
CA LYS A 530 18.01 -3.57 6.69
C LYS A 530 18.99 -2.85 5.78
N GLY A 531 19.30 -1.60 6.09
CA GLY A 531 20.28 -0.79 5.37
C GLY A 531 21.68 -1.39 5.44
N VAL A 532 22.33 -1.51 4.28
CA VAL A 532 23.71 -1.95 4.16
C VAL A 532 24.62 -0.73 3.99
N PRO A 533 25.74 -0.62 4.73
CA PRO A 533 26.69 0.47 4.54
C PRO A 533 27.13 0.63 3.07
N LEU A 534 27.18 1.86 2.57
CA LEU A 534 27.49 2.16 1.17
C LEU A 534 28.84 1.58 0.69
N ASN A 535 29.81 1.41 1.58
CA ASN A 535 31.11 0.80 1.26
C ASN A 535 31.03 -0.72 0.99
N LYS A 536 29.90 -1.38 1.31
CA LYS A 536 29.62 -2.79 1.00
C LYS A 536 28.65 -2.96 -0.17
N THR A 537 28.12 -1.87 -0.71
CA THR A 537 27.17 -1.90 -1.83
C THR A 537 27.78 -2.45 -3.12
N GLY A 538 29.07 -2.20 -3.39
CA GLY A 538 29.77 -2.75 -4.56
C GLY A 538 29.86 -4.29 -4.56
N SER A 539 30.20 -4.89 -3.42
CA SER A 539 30.19 -6.36 -3.26
C SER A 539 28.78 -6.94 -3.33
N ASN A 540 27.77 -6.22 -2.84
CA ASN A 540 26.38 -6.67 -2.88
C ASN A 540 25.78 -6.63 -4.28
N LEU A 541 26.13 -5.62 -5.08
CA LEU A 541 25.75 -5.60 -6.50
C LEU A 541 26.37 -6.76 -7.26
N ALA A 542 27.65 -7.07 -7.01
CA ALA A 542 28.28 -8.23 -7.62
C ALA A 542 27.51 -9.52 -7.25
N SER A 543 27.10 -9.70 -5.99
CA SER A 543 26.26 -10.84 -5.59
C SER A 543 24.84 -10.83 -6.18
N TYR A 544 24.26 -9.65 -6.40
CA TYR A 544 22.93 -9.49 -7.01
C TYR A 544 22.96 -9.81 -8.51
N PHE A 545 24.04 -9.48 -9.23
CA PHE A 545 24.22 -9.89 -10.62
C PHE A 545 24.67 -11.36 -10.78
N LEU A 546 25.27 -11.94 -9.74
CA LEU A 546 25.74 -13.34 -9.70
C LEU A 546 24.63 -14.41 -9.69
N SER A 547 23.34 -14.03 -9.73
CA SER A 547 22.23 -14.97 -9.98
C SER A 547 21.90 -15.16 -11.48
N GLY A 548 22.73 -14.66 -12.41
CA GLY A 548 22.58 -15.03 -13.83
C GLY A 548 23.46 -14.31 -14.85
N ALA A 549 24.31 -13.35 -14.46
CA ALA A 549 25.28 -12.72 -15.36
C ALA A 549 26.66 -12.61 -14.68
N PRO A 550 27.79 -12.76 -15.41
CA PRO A 550 29.11 -12.52 -14.83
C PRO A 550 29.17 -11.08 -14.32
N PRO A 551 29.65 -10.84 -13.09
CA PRO A 551 29.67 -9.50 -12.53
C PRO A 551 30.52 -8.61 -13.44
N PRO A 552 30.01 -7.43 -13.86
CA PRO A 552 30.91 -6.41 -14.34
C PRO A 552 31.93 -6.16 -13.22
N ARG A 553 33.23 -6.32 -13.51
CA ARG A 553 34.29 -5.76 -12.66
C ARG A 553 34.17 -4.24 -12.75
N ALA A 554 33.18 -3.66 -12.06
CA ALA A 554 32.87 -2.25 -12.11
C ALA A 554 33.43 -1.57 -10.87
N ASP A 555 34.31 -0.60 -11.08
CA ASP A 555 34.68 0.39 -10.06
C ASP A 555 33.40 1.16 -9.71
N PHE A 556 32.86 0.86 -8.53
CA PHE A 556 31.64 1.48 -8.04
C PHE A 556 32.00 2.80 -7.38
N VAL A 557 31.40 3.90 -7.83
CA VAL A 557 31.62 5.19 -7.19
C VAL A 557 30.30 5.68 -6.60
N THR A 558 30.36 6.03 -5.32
CA THR A 558 29.26 6.60 -4.56
C THR A 558 29.42 8.11 -4.49
N SER A 559 28.33 8.85 -4.62
CA SER A 559 28.20 10.30 -4.44
C SER A 559 28.62 11.21 -5.60
N ILE A 560 27.87 12.29 -5.77
CA ILE A 560 28.20 13.38 -6.68
C ILE A 560 29.55 14.05 -6.35
N ASP A 561 29.99 14.08 -5.08
CA ASP A 561 31.27 14.71 -4.72
C ASP A 561 32.46 13.94 -5.33
N ASN A 562 32.36 12.60 -5.41
CA ASN A 562 33.35 11.77 -6.09
C ASN A 562 33.25 11.89 -7.62
N PHE A 563 32.04 12.11 -8.14
CA PHE A 563 31.80 12.38 -9.55
C PHE A 563 32.39 13.73 -9.99
N GLU A 564 32.23 14.80 -9.21
CA GLU A 564 32.79 16.13 -9.47
C GLU A 564 34.33 16.08 -9.47
N ARG A 565 34.95 15.37 -8.49
CA ARG A 565 36.41 15.17 -8.45
C ARG A 565 36.91 14.35 -9.64
N PHE A 566 36.18 13.31 -10.01
CA PHE A 566 36.48 12.52 -11.21
C PHE A 566 36.37 13.36 -12.49
N HIS A 567 35.34 14.20 -12.61
CA HIS A 567 35.15 15.12 -13.72
C HIS A 567 36.24 16.20 -13.78
N ALA A 568 36.80 16.60 -12.63
CA ALA A 568 37.92 17.54 -12.54
C ALA A 568 39.28 16.92 -12.95
N GLY A 569 39.32 15.64 -13.34
CA GLY A 569 40.54 14.96 -13.79
C GLY A 569 41.42 14.40 -12.65
N GLU A 570 40.89 14.30 -11.42
CA GLU A 570 41.59 13.72 -10.27
C GLU A 570 41.48 12.18 -10.27
N TYR A 571 42.00 11.53 -11.31
CA TYR A 571 41.85 10.09 -11.55
C TYR A 571 42.51 9.20 -10.47
N ASP A 572 43.52 9.71 -9.76
CA ASP A 572 44.29 8.95 -8.76
C ASP A 572 43.52 8.64 -7.47
N TYR A 573 42.36 9.27 -7.24
CA TYR A 573 41.57 9.06 -6.02
C TYR A 573 40.74 7.76 -6.05
N LEU A 574 40.15 7.41 -7.20
CA LEU A 574 39.33 6.20 -7.36
C LEU A 574 40.13 4.89 -7.27
N LEU A 575 41.43 4.94 -7.59
CA LEU A 575 42.34 3.80 -7.50
C LEU A 575 42.89 3.56 -6.09
N LYS A 576 42.73 4.53 -5.17
CA LYS A 576 43.21 4.40 -3.78
C LYS A 576 42.18 3.76 -2.86
N ASP A 577 40.89 4.01 -3.07
CA ASP A 577 39.80 3.41 -2.30
C ASP A 577 39.44 1.97 -2.73
N THR A 578 40.01 1.47 -3.84
CA THR A 578 39.78 0.11 -4.38
C THR A 578 40.90 -0.88 -4.05
N LYS A 579 41.89 -0.51 -3.22
CA LYS A 579 42.91 -1.47 -2.74
C LYS A 579 42.29 -2.45 -1.74
N HIS A 580 41.72 -3.54 -2.27
CA HIS A 580 41.64 -4.80 -1.53
C HIS A 580 43.05 -5.22 -1.08
N PRO A 581 43.20 -5.81 0.13
CA PRO A 581 44.49 -6.34 0.56
C PRO A 581 44.92 -7.40 -0.45
N SER A 582 46.00 -7.14 -1.18
CA SER A 582 46.66 -8.14 -1.99
C SER A 582 46.95 -9.35 -1.10
N ALA A 583 46.43 -10.51 -1.49
CA ALA A 583 46.79 -11.78 -0.89
C ALA A 583 48.32 -11.84 -0.74
N ALA A 584 48.79 -12.15 0.46
CA ALA A 584 50.19 -12.42 0.71
C ALA A 584 50.66 -13.51 -0.28
N PRO A 585 51.85 -13.38 -0.87
CA PRO A 585 52.41 -14.46 -1.66
C PRO A 585 52.64 -15.64 -0.70
N THR A 586 52.00 -16.76 -0.99
CA THR A 586 52.36 -18.05 -0.41
C THR A 586 53.69 -18.49 -1.01
N ASP A 587 54.74 -18.52 -0.20
CA ASP A 587 55.94 -19.32 -0.43
C ASP A 587 55.65 -20.81 -0.18
#